data_AF-A0A519REP4-F1
#
_entry.id   AF-A0A519REP4-F1
#
_cell.length_a   1.000
_cell.length_b   1.000
_cell.length_c   1.000
_cell.angle_alpha   90.00
_cell.angle_beta   90.00
_cell.angle_gamma   90.00
#
_symmetry.space_group_name_H-M   'P 1'
#
loop_
_entity.id
_entity.type
_entity.pdbx_description
1 polymer ?
#
loop_
_entity_poly.entity_id
_entity_poly.type
_entity_poly.pdbx_seq_one_letter_code
_entity_poly.pdbx_strand_id
1 'polypeptide(L)'
;MSLWQIIQRLLPFVRPYRSLVVSTLLLTFVGSLAAQVNPFVLRYTVDTVQGLLNKGQGLAAGWHMLLWVSGLLLGKELINTGITFGQKYYGEKIRISVSGALAEMAVTKILGYELGFFSEGGNQTGKLQTRIDRGVESLMKLVQNFFIDILPLFANALVALVVMFFANKWVGLVALSILPVYFWLSYRQADRLNGTRRNLRSLREEKNHGLISLIDNITVIKSFVHEGYEADKQLAVQD
;
A
#
# COMPACT_ATOMS: atom_id res chain seq x y z
N MET A 1 -6.12 -14.05 11.82
CA MET A 1 -7.33 -13.25 11.48
C MET A 1 -7.44 -13.22 9.98
N SER A 2 -8.59 -13.59 9.40
CA SER A 2 -8.75 -13.59 7.95
C SER A 2 -8.89 -12.15 7.42
N LEU A 3 -8.32 -11.86 6.25
CA LEU A 3 -8.41 -10.54 5.59
C LEU A 3 -9.86 -10.05 5.48
N TRP A 4 -10.80 -10.98 5.29
CA TRP A 4 -12.23 -10.72 5.22
C TRP A 4 -12.80 -10.12 6.52
N GLN A 5 -12.37 -10.61 7.69
CA GLN A 5 -12.80 -10.08 8.98
C GLN A 5 -12.23 -8.68 9.25
N ILE A 6 -11.02 -8.40 8.76
CA ILE A 6 -10.38 -7.08 8.86
C ILE A 6 -11.14 -6.07 8.00
N ILE A 7 -11.50 -6.44 6.76
CA ILE A 7 -12.29 -5.61 5.84
C ILE A 7 -13.69 -5.35 6.42
N GLN A 8 -14.36 -6.37 6.97
CA GLN A 8 -15.67 -6.19 7.62
C GLN A 8 -15.62 -5.31 8.86
N ARG A 9 -14.53 -5.32 9.62
CA ARG A 9 -14.34 -4.43 10.78
C ARG A 9 -13.92 -3.01 10.41
N LEU A 10 -13.29 -2.81 9.24
CA LEU A 10 -12.95 -1.48 8.69
C LEU A 10 -14.12 -0.81 7.97
N LEU A 11 -15.02 -1.59 7.37
CA LEU A 11 -16.20 -1.10 6.64
C LEU A 11 -17.05 -0.07 7.41
N PRO A 12 -17.36 -0.24 8.72
CA PRO A 12 -18.07 0.75 9.53
C PRO A 12 -17.34 2.09 9.64
N PHE A 13 -16.00 2.09 9.65
CA PHE A 13 -15.17 3.29 9.81
C PHE A 13 -14.98 4.05 8.48
N VAL A 14 -15.12 3.36 7.35
CA VAL A 14 -15.07 3.96 6.01
C VAL A 14 -16.44 4.50 5.57
N ARG A 15 -17.54 3.96 6.12
CA ARG A 15 -18.93 4.38 5.80
C ARG A 15 -19.19 5.89 5.86
N PRO A 16 -18.63 6.69 6.80
CA PRO A 16 -18.84 8.14 6.83
C PRO A 16 -18.21 8.87 5.64
N TYR A 17 -17.16 8.31 5.04
CA TYR A 17 -16.39 8.91 3.94
C TYR A 17 -16.74 8.34 2.57
N ARG A 18 -17.94 7.77 2.42
CA ARG A 18 -18.41 7.16 1.15
C ARG A 18 -18.31 8.10 -0.05
N SER A 19 -18.56 9.39 0.12
CA SER A 19 -18.44 10.38 -0.96
C SER A 19 -17.01 10.49 -1.47
N LEU A 20 -16.04 10.59 -0.56
CA LEU A 20 -14.61 10.63 -0.91
C LEU A 20 -14.14 9.31 -1.50
N VAL A 21 -14.58 8.17 -0.96
CA VAL A 21 -14.26 6.86 -1.53
C VAL A 21 -14.78 6.73 -2.95
N VAL A 22 -16.03 7.13 -3.21
CA VAL A 22 -16.62 7.12 -4.56
C VAL A 22 -15.89 8.08 -5.49
N SER A 23 -15.49 9.27 -5.03
CA SER A 23 -14.66 10.20 -5.81
C SER A 23 -13.30 9.60 -6.17
N THR A 24 -12.62 8.96 -5.22
CA THR A 24 -11.35 8.27 -5.50
C THR A 24 -11.57 7.11 -6.47
N LEU A 25 -12.64 6.33 -6.30
CA LEU A 25 -12.95 5.19 -7.17
C LEU A 25 -13.28 5.62 -8.61
N LEU A 26 -14.03 6.71 -8.76
CA LEU A 26 -14.32 7.33 -10.06
C LEU A 26 -13.04 7.87 -10.69
N LEU A 27 -12.21 8.60 -9.94
CA LEU A 27 -10.93 9.09 -10.44
C LEU A 27 -9.99 7.95 -10.80
N THR A 28 -9.95 6.89 -10.02
CA THR A 28 -9.22 5.64 -10.29
C THR A 28 -9.69 5.00 -11.60
N PHE A 29 -11.00 4.89 -11.79
CA PHE A 29 -11.57 4.34 -13.01
C PHE A 29 -11.21 5.19 -14.24
N VAL A 30 -11.41 6.51 -14.16
CA VAL A 30 -11.03 7.45 -15.24
C VAL A 30 -9.52 7.41 -15.52
N GLY A 31 -8.70 7.35 -14.46
CA GLY A 31 -7.25 7.24 -14.57
C GLY A 31 -6.81 5.93 -15.21
N SER A 32 -7.48 4.82 -14.90
CA SER A 32 -7.19 3.53 -15.52
C SER A 32 -7.54 3.47 -16.99
N LEU A 33 -8.64 4.12 -17.40
CA LEU A 33 -8.97 4.30 -18.80
C LEU A 33 -7.91 5.17 -19.50
N ALA A 34 -7.48 6.26 -18.88
CA ALA A 34 -6.42 7.13 -19.39
C ALA A 34 -5.07 6.39 -19.51
N ALA A 35 -4.71 5.56 -18.54
CA ALA A 35 -3.51 4.73 -18.58
C ALA A 35 -3.54 3.75 -19.77
N GLN A 36 -4.72 3.20 -20.10
CA GLN A 36 -4.87 2.32 -21.24
C GLN A 36 -4.73 3.03 -22.60
N VAL A 37 -4.81 4.36 -22.66
CA VAL A 37 -4.49 5.13 -23.86
C VAL A 37 -3.01 5.01 -24.23
N ASN A 38 -2.10 4.67 -23.30
CA ASN A 38 -0.69 4.35 -23.58
C ASN A 38 -0.50 3.29 -24.67
N PRO A 39 -0.92 2.04 -24.45
CA PRO A 39 -0.75 0.99 -25.44
C PRO A 39 -1.48 1.28 -26.76
N PHE A 40 -2.64 1.94 -26.74
CA PHE A 40 -3.36 2.29 -27.98
C PHE A 40 -2.60 3.31 -28.84
N VAL A 41 -2.06 4.37 -28.23
CA VAL A 41 -1.30 5.37 -28.98
C VAL A 41 0.00 4.77 -29.52
N LEU A 42 0.69 3.95 -28.72
CA LEU A 42 1.86 3.20 -29.18
C LEU A 42 1.52 2.30 -30.37
N ARG A 43 0.45 1.51 -30.28
CA ARG A 43 -0.01 0.67 -31.40
C ARG A 43 -0.30 1.49 -32.65
N TYR A 44 -1.08 2.57 -32.53
CA TYR A 44 -1.38 3.44 -33.67
C TYR A 44 -0.11 4.04 -34.30
N THR A 45 0.85 4.42 -33.46
CA THR A 45 2.13 4.98 -33.92
C THR A 45 2.92 3.94 -34.67
N VAL A 46 3.07 2.73 -34.13
CA VAL A 46 3.80 1.62 -34.76
C VAL A 46 3.12 1.18 -36.05
N ASP A 47 1.81 0.95 -36.03
CA ASP A 47 1.03 0.49 -37.19
C ASP A 47 1.10 1.51 -38.34
N THR A 48 1.03 2.81 -38.02
CA THR A 48 1.07 3.85 -39.05
C THR A 48 2.48 4.13 -39.56
N VAL A 49 3.51 4.07 -38.70
CA VAL A 49 4.92 4.15 -39.13
C VAL A 49 5.26 2.98 -40.06
N GLN A 50 4.84 1.76 -39.72
CA GLN A 50 4.96 0.61 -40.62
C GLN A 50 4.17 0.80 -41.92
N GLY A 51 2.95 1.34 -41.85
CA GLY A 51 2.14 1.64 -43.03
C GLY A 51 2.76 2.68 -43.97
N LEU A 52 3.44 3.70 -43.43
CA LEU A 52 4.15 4.73 -44.19
C LEU A 52 5.45 4.19 -44.80
N LEU A 53 6.21 3.39 -44.04
CA LEU A 53 7.38 2.66 -44.53
C LEU A 53 7.02 1.74 -45.71
N ASN A 54 5.90 1.00 -45.60
CA ASN A 54 5.42 0.12 -46.65
C ASN A 54 4.92 0.85 -47.91
N LYS A 55 4.54 2.13 -47.80
CA LYS A 55 4.07 2.96 -48.93
C LYS A 55 5.17 3.83 -49.55
N GLY A 56 6.41 3.76 -49.05
CA GLY A 56 7.56 4.49 -49.62
C GLY A 56 7.46 6.02 -49.53
N GLN A 57 6.55 6.57 -48.72
CA GLN A 57 6.43 8.01 -48.51
C GLN A 57 7.48 8.48 -47.50
N GLY A 58 8.33 9.41 -47.92
CA GLY A 58 9.47 9.89 -47.14
C GLY A 58 9.12 10.64 -45.85
N LEU A 59 10.17 10.86 -45.04
CA LEU A 59 10.21 11.48 -43.70
C LEU A 59 9.39 12.79 -43.53
N ALA A 60 9.07 13.49 -44.60
CA ALA A 60 8.28 14.73 -44.58
C ALA A 60 6.83 14.53 -44.08
N ALA A 61 6.19 13.40 -44.43
CA ALA A 61 4.88 13.04 -43.88
C ALA A 61 4.97 12.52 -42.42
N GLY A 62 6.11 11.89 -42.08
CA GLY A 62 6.40 11.39 -40.74
C GLY A 62 6.57 12.49 -39.70
N TRP A 63 7.12 13.65 -40.08
CA TRP A 63 7.35 14.76 -39.15
C TRP A 63 6.05 15.37 -38.58
N HIS A 64 5.07 15.64 -39.45
CA HIS A 64 3.79 16.20 -39.01
C HIS A 64 3.00 15.19 -38.15
N MET A 65 3.10 13.90 -38.47
CA MET A 65 2.51 12.83 -37.69
C MET A 65 3.20 12.63 -36.33
N LEU A 66 4.54 12.64 -36.29
CA LEU A 66 5.31 12.55 -35.05
C LEU A 66 4.99 13.72 -34.12
N LEU A 67 4.85 14.94 -34.65
CA LEU A 67 4.42 16.10 -33.88
C LEU A 67 3.00 15.93 -33.33
N TRP A 68 2.06 15.41 -34.12
CA TRP A 68 0.69 15.15 -33.66
C TRP A 68 0.60 14.05 -32.60
N VAL A 69 1.29 12.92 -32.81
CA VAL A 69 1.36 11.80 -31.86
C VAL A 69 2.05 12.25 -30.57
N SER A 70 3.17 12.97 -30.68
CA SER A 70 3.89 13.51 -29.54
C SER A 70 3.05 14.54 -28.77
N GLY A 71 2.33 15.42 -29.47
CA GLY A 71 1.38 16.35 -28.87
C GLY A 71 0.21 15.67 -28.15
N LEU A 72 -0.35 14.62 -28.76
CA LEU A 72 -1.40 13.79 -28.15
C LEU A 72 -0.87 13.05 -26.91
N LEU A 73 0.34 12.49 -26.98
CA LEU A 73 1.00 11.83 -25.86
C LEU A 73 1.28 12.80 -24.72
N LEU A 74 1.83 13.98 -25.01
CA LEU A 74 2.06 15.02 -24.00
C LEU A 74 0.75 15.49 -23.37
N GLY A 75 -0.27 15.77 -24.18
CA GLY A 75 -1.58 16.19 -23.69
C GLY A 75 -2.22 15.16 -22.78
N LYS A 76 -2.17 13.87 -23.16
CA LYS A 76 -2.69 12.82 -22.29
C LYS A 76 -1.85 12.63 -21.03
N GLU A 77 -0.52 12.78 -21.10
CA GLU A 77 0.36 12.57 -19.95
C GLU A 77 0.12 13.67 -18.90
N LEU A 78 -0.16 14.90 -19.34
CA LEU A 78 -0.62 15.99 -18.48
C LEU A 78 -1.96 15.65 -17.82
N ILE A 79 -2.93 15.13 -18.57
CA ILE A 79 -4.23 14.71 -18.02
C ILE A 79 -4.04 13.56 -17.01
N ASN A 80 -3.24 12.55 -17.37
CA ASN A 80 -2.94 11.41 -16.51
C ASN A 80 -2.24 11.84 -15.21
N THR A 81 -1.31 12.79 -15.30
CA THR A 81 -0.66 13.40 -14.14
C THR A 81 -1.67 14.12 -13.26
N GLY A 82 -2.58 14.91 -13.84
CA GLY A 82 -3.66 15.58 -13.11
C GLY A 82 -4.60 14.60 -12.40
N ILE A 83 -5.00 13.52 -13.09
CA ILE A 83 -5.84 12.46 -12.49
C ILE A 83 -5.10 11.76 -11.36
N THR A 84 -3.84 11.37 -11.57
CA THR A 84 -3.01 10.69 -10.56
C THR A 84 -2.79 11.58 -9.33
N PHE A 85 -2.56 12.88 -9.55
CA PHE A 85 -2.45 13.86 -8.48
C PHE A 85 -3.77 13.97 -7.69
N GLY A 86 -4.90 14.08 -8.39
CA GLY A 86 -6.22 14.09 -7.77
C GLY A 86 -6.47 12.83 -6.93
N GLN A 87 -6.23 11.65 -7.49
CA GLN A 87 -6.37 10.38 -6.77
C GLN A 87 -5.54 10.35 -5.47
N LYS A 88 -4.26 10.75 -5.55
CA LYS A 88 -3.39 10.82 -4.37
C LYS A 88 -3.90 11.82 -3.35
N TYR A 89 -4.35 12.99 -3.77
CA TYR A 89 -4.90 14.02 -2.89
C TYR A 89 -6.16 13.56 -2.16
N TYR A 90 -7.13 13.00 -2.87
CA TYR A 90 -8.36 12.48 -2.25
C TYR A 90 -8.09 11.26 -1.36
N GLY A 91 -7.20 10.36 -1.79
CA GLY A 91 -6.77 9.22 -0.98
C GLY A 91 -6.11 9.65 0.34
N GLU A 92 -5.22 10.64 0.27
CA GLU A 92 -4.55 11.20 1.44
C GLU A 92 -5.54 11.92 2.37
N LYS A 93 -6.50 12.67 1.81
CA LYS A 93 -7.56 13.30 2.59
C LYS A 93 -8.41 12.28 3.35
N ILE A 94 -8.77 11.16 2.72
CA ILE A 94 -9.45 10.04 3.38
C ILE A 94 -8.60 9.50 4.53
N ARG A 95 -7.28 9.30 4.31
CA ARG A 95 -6.35 8.80 5.34
C ARG A 95 -6.38 9.68 6.59
N ILE A 96 -6.24 10.99 6.42
CA ILE A 96 -6.20 11.95 7.53
C ILE A 96 -7.55 11.98 8.25
N SER A 97 -8.67 12.06 7.52
CA SER A 97 -9.99 12.14 8.14
C SER A 97 -10.37 10.87 8.91
N VAL A 98 -10.13 9.69 8.34
CA VAL A 98 -10.38 8.41 9.02
C VAL A 98 -9.49 8.26 10.25
N SER A 99 -8.22 8.69 10.18
CA SER A 99 -7.30 8.68 11.33
C SER A 99 -7.80 9.54 12.49
N GLY A 100 -8.23 10.79 12.18
CA GLY A 100 -8.79 11.69 13.19
C GLY A 100 -10.01 11.10 13.88
N ALA A 101 -10.95 10.54 13.12
CA ALA A 101 -12.16 9.91 13.67
C ALA A 101 -11.85 8.67 14.55
N LEU A 102 -10.81 7.90 14.20
CA LEU A 102 -10.36 6.76 14.99
C LEU A 102 -9.71 7.20 16.30
N ALA A 103 -8.86 8.23 16.25
CA ALA A 103 -8.25 8.80 17.44
C ALA A 103 -9.32 9.37 18.39
N GLU A 104 -10.30 10.10 17.85
CA GLU A 104 -11.43 10.63 18.62
C GLU A 104 -12.21 9.51 19.30
N MET A 105 -12.60 8.46 18.56
CA MET A 105 -13.31 7.31 19.13
C MET A 105 -12.49 6.59 20.21
N ALA A 106 -11.19 6.43 20.01
CA ALA A 106 -10.31 5.82 20.99
C ALA A 106 -10.29 6.62 22.30
N VAL A 107 -10.16 7.96 22.21
CA VAL A 107 -10.20 8.86 23.36
C VAL A 107 -11.55 8.78 24.07
N THR A 108 -12.66 8.90 23.34
CA THR A 108 -14.01 8.80 23.93
C THR A 108 -14.22 7.46 24.64
N LYS A 109 -13.70 6.36 24.07
CA LYS A 109 -13.86 5.04 24.68
C LYS A 109 -13.02 4.88 25.94
N ILE A 110 -11.83 5.46 25.97
CA ILE A 110 -10.94 5.43 27.15
C ILE A 110 -11.55 6.21 28.30
N LEU A 111 -12.13 7.37 28.03
CA LEU A 111 -12.83 8.17 29.05
C LEU A 111 -14.05 7.46 29.65
N GLY A 112 -14.59 6.44 28.97
CA GLY A 112 -15.69 5.62 29.46
C GLY A 112 -15.27 4.38 30.26
N TYR A 113 -13.98 4.13 30.49
CA TYR A 113 -13.53 3.01 31.32
C TYR A 113 -13.57 3.33 32.82
N GLU A 114 -13.85 2.31 33.63
CA GLU A 114 -13.82 2.41 35.09
C GLU A 114 -12.39 2.61 35.60
N LEU A 115 -12.25 3.27 36.76
CA LEU A 115 -10.96 3.56 37.39
C LEU A 115 -10.11 2.30 37.62
N GLY A 116 -10.73 1.15 37.91
CA GLY A 116 -10.04 -0.13 38.10
C GLY A 116 -9.27 -0.61 36.85
N PHE A 117 -9.72 -0.22 35.65
CA PHE A 117 -8.99 -0.52 34.41
C PHE A 117 -7.61 0.14 34.39
N PHE A 118 -7.48 1.37 34.88
CA PHE A 118 -6.21 2.11 34.87
C PHE A 118 -5.26 1.66 36.00
N SER A 119 -5.77 0.96 37.01
CA SER A 119 -4.98 0.40 38.10
C SER A 119 -4.35 -0.96 37.76
N GLU A 120 -4.78 -1.62 36.68
CA GLU A 120 -4.14 -2.85 36.18
C GLU A 120 -2.73 -2.56 35.62
N GLY A 121 -1.74 -3.36 36.00
CA GLY A 121 -0.33 -3.19 35.58
C GLY A 121 -0.10 -3.26 34.06
N GLY A 122 -1.07 -3.78 33.30
CA GLY A 122 -1.07 -3.79 31.84
C GLY A 122 -1.52 -2.47 31.19
N ASN A 123 -2.18 -1.59 31.93
CA ASN A 123 -2.88 -0.39 31.43
C ASN A 123 -2.23 0.93 31.91
N GLN A 124 -0.95 0.88 32.26
CA GLN A 124 -0.15 2.07 32.57
C GLN A 124 -0.26 3.11 31.45
N THR A 125 -0.37 4.39 31.81
CA THR A 125 -0.64 5.52 30.90
C THR A 125 0.22 5.50 29.64
N GLY A 126 1.55 5.29 29.77
CA GLY A 126 2.46 5.25 28.62
C GLY A 126 2.27 4.04 27.69
N LYS A 127 1.90 2.87 28.24
CA LYS A 127 1.59 1.67 27.45
C LYS A 127 0.28 1.85 26.70
N LEU A 128 -0.73 2.48 27.34
CA LEU A 128 -2.01 2.77 26.73
C LEU A 128 -1.85 3.75 25.56
N GLN A 129 -1.14 4.86 25.78
CA GLN A 129 -0.80 5.85 24.74
C GLN A 129 -0.12 5.16 23.54
N THR A 130 0.96 4.43 23.79
CA THR A 130 1.71 3.74 22.72
C THR A 130 0.83 2.75 21.95
N ARG A 131 -0.10 2.07 22.63
CA ARG A 131 -1.01 1.10 21.99
C ARG A 131 -2.05 1.81 21.11
N ILE A 132 -2.56 2.96 21.54
CA ILE A 132 -3.47 3.79 20.73
C ILE A 132 -2.73 4.34 19.51
N ASP A 133 -1.57 4.95 19.71
CA ASP A 133 -0.78 5.56 18.63
C ASP A 133 -0.43 4.51 17.56
N ARG A 134 0.08 3.34 17.98
CA ARG A 134 0.35 2.22 17.06
C ARG A 134 -0.92 1.67 16.41
N GLY A 135 -2.04 1.68 17.12
CA GLY A 135 -3.34 1.26 16.60
C GLY A 135 -3.83 2.19 15.49
N VAL A 136 -3.78 3.51 15.73
CA VAL A 136 -4.12 4.55 14.76
C VAL A 136 -3.17 4.49 13.56
N GLU A 137 -1.86 4.39 13.78
CA GLU A 137 -0.85 4.29 12.71
C GLU A 137 -1.06 3.03 11.84
N SER A 138 -1.37 1.89 12.46
CA SER A 138 -1.68 0.65 11.73
C SER A 138 -2.93 0.81 10.86
N LEU A 139 -3.98 1.44 11.39
CA LEU A 139 -5.20 1.72 10.65
C LEU A 139 -4.95 2.72 9.51
N MET A 140 -4.15 3.76 9.74
CA MET A 140 -3.72 4.70 8.70
C MET A 140 -3.02 3.97 7.55
N LYS A 141 -2.08 3.07 7.86
CA LYS A 141 -1.38 2.25 6.87
C LYS A 141 -2.35 1.33 6.12
N LEU A 142 -3.32 0.73 6.80
CA LEU A 142 -4.32 -0.12 6.16
C LEU A 142 -5.20 0.68 5.18
N VAL A 143 -5.67 1.86 5.56
CA VAL A 143 -6.45 2.75 4.70
C VAL A 143 -5.62 3.18 3.50
N GLN A 144 -4.37 3.57 3.70
CA GLN A 144 -3.44 3.92 2.62
C GLN A 144 -3.24 2.74 1.65
N ASN A 145 -2.83 1.59 2.17
CA ASN A 145 -2.59 0.39 1.36
C ASN A 145 -3.84 0.00 0.57
N PHE A 146 -5.02 0.14 1.15
CA PHE A 146 -6.25 -0.25 0.47
C PHE A 146 -6.68 0.77 -0.59
N PHE A 147 -6.81 2.05 -0.24
CA PHE A 147 -7.40 3.07 -1.11
C PHE A 147 -6.42 3.73 -2.08
N ILE A 148 -5.15 3.87 -1.69
CA ILE A 148 -4.14 4.56 -2.51
C ILE A 148 -3.36 3.55 -3.36
N ASP A 149 -3.09 2.36 -2.82
CA ASP A 149 -2.20 1.40 -3.50
C ASP A 149 -2.98 0.26 -4.17
N ILE A 150 -3.72 -0.55 -3.41
CA ILE A 150 -4.36 -1.79 -3.89
C ILE A 150 -5.52 -1.48 -4.83
N LEU A 151 -6.42 -0.58 -4.45
CA LEU A 151 -7.64 -0.31 -5.22
C LEU A 151 -7.32 0.25 -6.61
N PRO A 152 -6.41 1.24 -6.77
CA PRO A 152 -5.98 1.69 -8.09
C PRO A 152 -5.25 0.63 -8.88
N LEU A 153 -4.35 -0.13 -8.26
CA LEU A 153 -3.64 -1.22 -8.94
C LEU A 153 -4.62 -2.27 -9.48
N PHE A 154 -5.60 -2.67 -8.67
CA PHE A 154 -6.60 -3.66 -9.05
C PHE A 154 -7.53 -3.15 -10.16
N ALA A 155 -8.00 -1.90 -10.07
CA ALA A 155 -8.81 -1.28 -11.12
C ALA A 155 -8.06 -1.17 -12.45
N ASN A 156 -6.80 -0.72 -12.42
CA ASN A 156 -5.92 -0.69 -13.58
C ASN A 156 -5.73 -2.08 -14.20
N ALA A 157 -5.43 -3.09 -13.38
CA ALA A 157 -5.26 -4.45 -13.85
C ALA A 157 -6.54 -5.00 -14.50
N LEU A 158 -7.71 -4.72 -13.91
CA LEU A 158 -9.01 -5.12 -14.45
C LEU A 158 -9.27 -4.48 -15.81
N VAL A 159 -9.10 -3.16 -15.93
CA VAL A 159 -9.30 -2.43 -17.19
C VAL A 159 -8.31 -2.91 -18.26
N ALA A 160 -7.04 -3.10 -17.90
CA ALA A 160 -6.03 -3.62 -18.81
C ALA A 160 -6.42 -5.02 -19.32
N LEU A 161 -6.88 -5.91 -18.45
CA LEU A 161 -7.33 -7.26 -18.81
C LEU A 161 -8.53 -7.20 -19.76
N VAL A 162 -9.53 -6.37 -19.46
CA VAL A 162 -10.69 -6.16 -20.34
C VAL A 162 -10.26 -5.66 -21.72
N VAL A 163 -9.35 -4.69 -21.78
CA VAL A 163 -8.84 -4.16 -23.05
C VAL A 163 -8.01 -5.19 -23.82
N MET A 164 -7.23 -6.02 -23.14
CA MET A 164 -6.52 -7.13 -23.79
C MET A 164 -7.50 -8.12 -24.43
N PHE A 165 -8.60 -8.45 -23.74
CA PHE A 165 -9.66 -9.31 -24.29
C PHE A 165 -10.34 -8.69 -25.52
N PHE A 166 -10.59 -7.38 -25.50
CA PHE A 166 -11.13 -6.65 -26.66
C PHE A 166 -10.13 -6.58 -27.83
N ALA A 167 -8.83 -6.45 -27.55
CA ALA A 167 -7.81 -6.40 -28.59
C ALA A 167 -7.59 -7.78 -29.25
N ASN A 168 -7.45 -8.84 -28.46
CA ASN A 168 -7.37 -10.21 -28.95
C ASN A 168 -7.75 -11.21 -27.85
N LYS A 169 -8.79 -12.01 -28.11
CA LYS A 169 -9.31 -13.02 -27.16
C LYS A 169 -8.25 -14.03 -26.71
N TRP A 170 -7.32 -14.41 -27.58
CA TRP A 170 -6.25 -15.36 -27.26
C TRP A 170 -5.24 -14.77 -26.28
N VAL A 171 -4.86 -13.50 -26.47
CA VAL A 171 -3.93 -12.79 -25.58
C VAL A 171 -4.55 -12.61 -24.19
N GLY A 172 -5.84 -12.25 -24.13
CA GLY A 172 -6.58 -12.15 -22.87
C GLY A 172 -6.66 -13.48 -22.11
N LEU A 173 -6.90 -14.60 -22.80
CA LEU A 173 -6.93 -15.94 -22.20
C LEU A 173 -5.58 -16.34 -21.59
N VAL A 174 -4.48 -16.08 -22.32
CA VAL A 174 -3.13 -16.36 -21.80
C VAL A 174 -2.85 -15.51 -20.55
N ALA A 175 -3.15 -14.21 -20.59
CA ALA A 175 -2.97 -13.33 -19.43
C ALA A 175 -3.78 -13.80 -18.20
N LEU A 176 -5.04 -14.21 -18.41
CA LEU A 176 -5.89 -14.72 -17.35
C LEU A 176 -5.35 -16.03 -16.75
N SER A 177 -4.79 -16.92 -17.57
CA SER A 177 -4.22 -18.20 -17.11
C SER A 177 -2.99 -18.05 -16.22
N ILE A 178 -2.23 -16.95 -16.38
CA ILE A 178 -1.02 -16.68 -15.59
C ILE A 178 -1.39 -16.24 -14.15
N LEU A 179 -2.50 -15.53 -13.97
CA LEU A 179 -2.94 -15.03 -12.65
C LEU A 179 -3.07 -16.12 -11.57
N PRO A 180 -3.78 -17.25 -11.78
CA PRO A 180 -3.92 -18.29 -10.77
C PRO A 180 -2.59 -18.98 -10.45
N VAL A 181 -1.72 -19.18 -11.45
CA VAL A 181 -0.39 -19.77 -11.24
C VAL A 181 0.47 -18.84 -10.38
N TYR A 182 0.49 -17.55 -10.69
CA TYR A 182 1.20 -16.56 -9.91
C TYR A 182 0.66 -16.45 -8.48
N PHE A 183 -0.66 -16.46 -8.32
CA PHE A 183 -1.31 -16.44 -7.02
C PHE A 183 -0.93 -17.66 -6.17
N TRP A 184 -0.92 -18.85 -6.77
CA TRP A 184 -0.54 -20.08 -6.09
C TRP A 184 0.92 -20.09 -5.64
N LEU A 185 1.84 -19.64 -6.51
CA LEU A 185 3.26 -19.51 -6.17
C LEU A 185 3.47 -18.49 -5.05
N SER A 186 2.83 -17.32 -5.16
CA SER A 186 2.91 -16.25 -4.16
C SER A 186 2.36 -16.70 -2.81
N TYR A 187 1.22 -17.40 -2.80
CA TYR A 187 0.65 -17.97 -1.57
C TYR A 187 1.60 -18.96 -0.91
N ARG A 188 2.18 -19.89 -1.69
CA ARG A 188 3.13 -20.89 -1.17
C ARG A 188 4.40 -20.24 -0.63
N GLN A 189 4.89 -19.19 -1.28
CA GLN A 189 6.03 -18.42 -0.81
C GLN A 189 5.72 -17.67 0.49
N ALA A 190 4.55 -17.02 0.57
CA ALA A 190 4.11 -16.33 1.78
C ALA A 190 3.96 -17.29 2.96
N ASP A 191 3.42 -18.48 2.74
CA ASP A 191 3.25 -19.48 3.79
C ASP A 191 4.60 -20.00 4.34
N ARG A 192 5.56 -20.28 3.45
CA ARG A 192 6.93 -20.63 3.87
C ARG A 192 7.62 -19.51 4.65
N LEU A 193 7.44 -18.26 4.23
CA LEU A 193 8.11 -17.11 4.85
C LEU A 193 7.46 -16.68 6.17
N ASN A 194 6.22 -17.08 6.45
CA ASN A 194 5.52 -16.72 7.69
C ASN A 194 6.22 -17.25 8.95
N GLY A 195 6.80 -18.45 8.89
CA GLY A 195 7.58 -19.02 10.00
C GLY A 195 8.84 -18.20 10.28
N THR A 196 9.63 -17.92 9.24
CA THR A 196 10.86 -17.12 9.33
C THR A 196 10.59 -15.68 9.77
N ARG A 197 9.51 -15.05 9.30
CA ARG A 197 9.11 -13.70 9.72
C ARG A 197 8.74 -13.64 11.21
N ARG A 198 8.11 -14.68 11.75
CA ARG A 198 7.79 -14.75 13.19
C ARG A 198 9.05 -14.89 14.02
N ASN A 199 9.97 -15.77 13.64
CA ASN A 199 11.25 -15.91 14.35
C ASN A 199 12.10 -14.64 14.28
N LEU A 200 12.19 -13.99 13.12
CA LEU A 200 12.90 -12.71 12.99
C LEU A 200 12.28 -11.61 13.85
N ARG A 201 10.95 -11.62 14.02
CA ARG A 201 10.26 -10.66 14.88
C ARG A 201 10.50 -10.95 16.35
N SER A 202 10.45 -12.20 16.79
CA SER A 202 10.76 -12.56 18.19
C SER A 202 12.21 -12.24 18.54
N LEU A 203 13.17 -12.55 17.67
CA LEU A 203 14.59 -12.18 17.83
C LEU A 203 14.78 -10.66 17.96
N ARG A 204 14.07 -9.86 17.14
CA ARG A 204 14.10 -8.40 17.26
C ARG A 204 13.47 -7.89 18.56
N GLU A 205 12.36 -8.49 18.97
CA GLU A 205 11.70 -8.15 20.24
C GLU A 205 12.60 -8.50 21.44
N GLU A 206 13.29 -9.63 21.42
CA GLU A 206 14.25 -10.06 22.45
C GLU A 206 15.47 -9.14 22.51
N LYS A 207 16.09 -8.80 21.36
CA LYS A 207 17.18 -7.82 21.28
C LYS A 207 16.78 -6.46 21.87
N ASN A 208 15.61 -5.94 21.47
CA ASN A 208 15.12 -4.66 21.97
C ASN A 208 14.81 -4.71 23.46
N HIS A 209 14.22 -5.81 23.94
CA HIS A 209 13.91 -5.97 25.36
C HIS A 209 15.19 -6.02 26.21
N GLY A 210 16.23 -6.74 25.74
CA GLY A 210 17.53 -6.78 26.39
C GLY A 210 18.17 -5.40 26.51
N LEU A 211 18.14 -4.60 25.45
CA LEU A 211 18.65 -3.22 25.48
C LEU A 211 17.89 -2.32 26.47
N ILE A 212 16.56 -2.39 26.50
CA ILE A 212 15.75 -1.62 27.46
C ILE A 212 16.10 -2.04 28.90
N SER A 213 16.21 -3.35 29.15
CA SER A 213 16.58 -3.89 30.46
C SER A 213 17.97 -3.42 30.92
N LEU A 214 18.95 -3.33 30.02
CA LEU A 214 20.28 -2.81 30.34
C LEU A 214 20.22 -1.32 30.74
N ILE A 215 19.40 -0.53 30.07
CA ILE A 215 19.21 0.89 30.37
C ILE A 215 18.52 1.06 31.72
N ASP A 216 17.42 0.33 31.96
CA ASP A 216 16.67 0.41 33.23
C ASP A 216 17.52 -0.02 34.43
N ASN A 217 18.41 -1.01 34.25
CA ASN A 217 19.25 -1.55 35.32
C ASN A 217 20.68 -0.99 35.33
N ILE A 218 20.97 0.08 34.56
CA ILE A 218 22.34 0.57 34.37
C ILE A 218 23.03 0.91 35.70
N THR A 219 22.28 1.45 36.66
CA THR A 219 22.80 1.80 38.00
C THR A 219 23.25 0.55 38.76
N VAL A 220 22.51 -0.56 38.65
CA VAL A 220 22.84 -1.84 39.29
C VAL A 220 24.05 -2.47 38.60
N ILE A 221 24.06 -2.48 37.27
CA ILE A 221 25.17 -3.05 36.49
C ILE A 221 26.48 -2.30 36.81
N LYS A 222 26.41 -0.96 36.92
CA LYS A 222 27.55 -0.10 37.30
C LYS A 222 27.96 -0.29 38.75
N SER A 223 27.01 -0.45 39.69
CA SER A 223 27.33 -0.64 41.11
C SER A 223 28.02 -1.98 41.38
N PHE A 224 27.74 -3.00 40.58
CA PHE A 224 28.37 -4.32 40.68
C PHE A 224 29.56 -4.50 39.73
N VAL A 225 29.90 -3.50 38.90
CA VAL A 225 31.01 -3.56 37.92
C VAL A 225 30.88 -4.77 36.98
N HIS A 226 29.68 -5.01 36.46
CA HIS A 226 29.34 -6.15 35.60
C HIS A 226 29.11 -5.76 34.13
N GLU A 227 29.67 -4.65 33.66
CA GLU A 227 29.42 -4.15 32.31
C GLU A 227 29.89 -5.11 31.22
N GLY A 228 31.06 -5.74 31.39
CA GLY A 228 31.59 -6.70 30.42
C GLY A 228 30.69 -7.92 30.29
N TYR A 229 30.26 -8.48 31.42
CA TYR A 229 29.40 -9.67 31.44
C TYR A 229 28.03 -9.43 30.78
N GLU A 230 27.38 -8.32 31.12
CA GLU A 230 26.07 -7.98 30.51
C GLU A 230 26.21 -7.55 29.03
N ALA A 231 27.34 -6.97 28.63
CA ALA A 231 27.63 -6.70 27.22
C ALA A 231 27.81 -7.99 26.41
N ASP A 232 28.60 -8.95 26.90
CA ASP A 232 28.82 -10.23 26.23
C ASP A 232 27.52 -11.03 26.11
N LYS A 233 26.71 -11.04 27.17
CA LYS A 233 25.37 -11.66 27.18
C LYS A 233 24.44 -11.03 26.14
N GLN A 234 24.45 -9.70 25.99
CA GLN A 234 23.62 -9.00 25.01
C GLN A 234 24.12 -9.21 23.58
N LEU A 235 25.43 -9.33 23.37
CA LEU A 235 26.04 -9.63 22.06
C LEU A 235 25.75 -11.08 21.63
N ALA A 236 25.71 -12.04 22.56
CA ALA A 236 25.34 -13.42 22.26
C ALA A 236 23.88 -13.58 21.77
N VAL A 237 22.98 -12.64 22.11
CA VAL A 237 21.62 -12.58 21.56
C VAL A 237 21.60 -11.94 20.16
N GLN A 238 22.70 -11.29 19.75
CA GLN A 238 22.81 -10.63 18.44
C GLN A 238 23.19 -11.56 17.29
N ASP A 239 23.90 -12.65 17.55
CA ASP A 239 24.32 -13.66 16.58
C ASP A 239 23.21 -14.68 16.27
#